data_AF-A0A536UY96-F1
#
_entry.id   AF-A0A536UY96-F1
#
_cell.length_a   1.000
_cell.length_b   1.000
_cell.length_c   1.000
_cell.angle_alpha   90.00
_cell.angle_beta   90.00
_cell.angle_gamma   90.00
#
_symmetry.space_group_name_H-M   'P 1'
#
loop_
_entity.id
_entity.type
_entity.pdbx_description
1 polymer ?
#
loop_
_entity_poly.entity_id
_entity_poly.type
_entity_poly.pdbx_seq_one_letter_code
_entity_poly.pdbx_strand_id
1 'polypeptide(L)'
;IFGLQQLLPGDPAIILAGEDRDPSVVAHLHEKFHLDDPLPVRYLYWAGGVLKGDLGESVRIQKPVLDLILEKLPVTLELALLAIVIALSIGLTAGIVSAVF
;
A
#
# COMPACT_ATOMS: atom_id res chain seq x y z
N ILE A 1 4.88 11.07 -2.01
CA ILE A 1 4.08 10.32 -1.01
C ILE A 1 4.79 10.33 0.35
N PHE A 2 6.03 9.84 0.50
CA PHE A 2 6.81 9.93 1.76
C PHE A 2 6.97 11.37 2.30
N GLY A 3 7.25 12.36 1.44
CA GLY A 3 7.37 13.76 1.87
C GLY A 3 6.07 14.41 2.36
N LEU A 4 4.89 13.87 2.00
CA LEU A 4 3.60 14.42 2.44
C LEU A 4 3.25 13.96 3.87
N GLN A 5 3.71 12.78 4.28
CA GLN A 5 3.55 12.28 5.65
C GLN A 5 4.39 13.07 6.67
N GLN A 6 5.55 13.60 6.25
CA GLN A 6 6.41 14.43 7.10
C GLN A 6 5.83 15.83 7.39
N LEU A 7 4.87 16.27 6.59
CA LEU A 7 4.18 17.56 6.76
C LEU A 7 2.92 17.43 7.63
N LEU A 8 2.52 16.21 8.01
CA LEU A 8 1.44 16.02 8.97
C LEU A 8 1.96 16.44 10.35
N PRO A 9 1.35 17.46 10.99
CA PRO A 9 1.78 17.90 12.30
C PRO A 9 1.35 16.83 13.33
N GLY A 10 2.29 16.00 13.76
CA GLY A 10 2.07 15.00 14.80
C GLY A 10 3.06 13.85 14.73
N ASP A 11 3.57 13.44 15.89
CA ASP A 11 4.38 12.23 16.03
C ASP A 11 3.57 11.00 15.54
N PRO A 12 4.06 10.26 14.53
CA PRO A 12 3.40 9.05 14.04
C PRO A 12 3.10 8.04 15.16
N ALA A 13 3.96 7.95 16.17
CA ALA A 13 3.74 7.08 17.32
C ALA A 13 2.51 7.51 18.13
N ILE A 14 2.28 8.82 18.30
CA ILE A 14 1.10 9.37 18.97
C ILE A 14 -0.17 9.14 18.14
N ILE A 15 -0.06 9.20 16.81
CA ILE A 15 -1.19 8.91 15.90
C ILE A 15 -1.53 7.42 15.91
N LEU A 16 -0.54 6.53 15.98
CA LEU A 16 -0.73 5.08 16.12
C LEU A 16 -1.29 4.68 17.48
N ALA A 17 -0.84 5.34 18.55
CA ALA A 17 -1.26 5.05 19.92
C ALA A 17 -2.74 5.37 20.18
N GLY A 18 -3.36 6.24 19.36
CA GLY A 18 -4.79 6.51 19.42
C GLY A 18 -5.21 7.14 20.75
N GLU A 19 -6.15 6.50 21.46
CA GLU A 19 -6.63 6.92 22.78
C GLU A 19 -5.66 6.53 23.92
N ASP A 20 -4.83 5.50 23.74
CA ASP A 20 -3.83 5.06 24.71
C ASP A 20 -2.54 5.87 24.56
N ARG A 21 -2.57 7.11 25.05
CA ARG A 21 -1.40 8.01 25.07
C ARG A 21 -0.42 7.71 26.21
N ASP A 22 -0.36 6.47 26.66
CA ASP A 22 0.60 6.08 27.69
C ASP A 22 2.03 6.28 27.12
N PRO A 23 2.89 7.07 27.78
CA PRO A 23 4.25 7.33 27.30
C PRO A 23 5.06 6.05 27.03
N SER A 24 4.75 4.97 27.75
CA SER A 24 5.38 3.66 27.56
C SER A 24 5.02 3.01 26.22
N VAL A 25 3.76 3.12 25.79
CA VAL A 25 3.26 2.58 24.52
C VAL A 25 3.83 3.38 23.34
N VAL A 26 3.91 4.71 23.48
CA VAL A 26 4.49 5.59 22.46
C VAL A 26 5.98 5.32 22.26
N ALA A 27 6.75 5.12 23.34
CA ALA A 27 8.16 4.75 23.25
C ALA A 27 8.36 3.38 22.60
N HIS A 28 7.51 2.41 22.93
CA HIS A 28 7.55 1.08 22.34
C HIS A 28 7.21 1.11 20.84
N LEU A 29 6.29 1.98 20.42
CA LEU A 29 5.97 2.22 19.01
C LEU A 29 7.12 2.90 18.26
N HIS A 30 7.82 3.86 18.90
CA HIS A 30 9.00 4.50 18.33
C HIS A 30 10.10 3.49 17.97
N GLU A 31 10.38 2.60 18.91
CA GLU A 31 11.39 1.54 18.76
C GLU A 31 10.93 0.48 17.75
N LYS A 32 9.67 0.01 17.85
CA LYS A 32 9.11 -1.02 16.94
C LYS A 32 9.06 -0.58 15.48
N PHE A 33 8.78 0.70 15.22
CA PHE A 33 8.68 1.24 13.86
C PHE A 33 9.94 1.96 13.39
N HIS A 34 11.03 1.91 14.17
CA HIS A 34 12.29 2.59 13.84
C HIS A 34 12.08 4.08 13.50
N LEU A 35 11.18 4.74 14.22
CA LEU A 35 10.77 6.12 13.92
C LEU A 35 11.89 7.13 14.19
N ASP A 36 12.86 6.78 15.05
CA ASP A 36 14.07 7.55 15.34
C ASP A 36 15.20 7.35 14.32
N ASP A 37 15.12 6.32 13.47
CA ASP A 37 16.17 6.01 12.51
C ASP A 37 16.13 6.92 11.26
N PRO A 38 17.30 7.22 10.65
CA PRO A 38 17.34 7.97 9.40
C PRO A 38 16.47 7.33 8.32
N LEU A 39 15.71 8.15 7.58
CA LEU A 39 14.82 7.70 6.49
C LEU A 39 15.41 6.63 5.55
N PRO A 40 16.68 6.71 5.12
CA PRO A 40 17.27 5.68 4.26
C PRO A 40 17.32 4.31 4.92
N VAL A 41 17.61 4.25 6.22
CA VAL A 41 17.71 3.01 7.01
C VAL A 41 16.32 2.37 7.15
N ARG A 42 15.31 3.19 7.46
CA ARG A 42 13.91 2.73 7.55
C ARG A 42 13.40 2.17 6.21
N TYR A 43 13.79 2.80 5.11
CA TYR A 43 13.45 2.31 3.77
C TYR A 43 14.15 0.99 3.44
N LEU A 44 15.42 0.82 3.82
CA LEU A 44 16.16 -0.43 3.62
C LEU A 44 15.57 -1.60 4.42
N TYR A 45 15.14 -1.37 5.66
CA TYR A 45 14.42 -2.39 6.44
C TYR A 45 13.12 -2.80 5.78
N TRP A 46 12.31 -1.82 5.34
CA TRP A 46 11.09 -2.11 4.59
C TRP A 46 11.37 -2.86 3.29
N ALA A 47 12.33 -2.41 2.49
CA ALA A 47 12.70 -3.06 1.24
C ALA A 47 13.23 -4.48 1.46
N GLY A 48 14.00 -4.71 2.52
CA GLY A 48 14.46 -6.05 2.92
C GLY A 48 13.32 -6.97 3.35
N GLY A 49 12.30 -6.45 4.04
CA GLY A 49 11.06 -7.18 4.37
C GLY A 49 10.27 -7.54 3.11
N VAL A 50 10.07 -6.58 2.20
CA VAL A 50 9.35 -6.76 0.94
C VAL A 50 9.98 -7.87 0.10
N LEU A 51 11.32 -7.90 0.02
CA LEU A 51 12.05 -8.94 -0.71
C LEU A 51 11.90 -10.34 -0.08
N LYS A 52 11.56 -10.42 1.20
CA LYS A 52 11.25 -11.68 1.91
C LYS A 52 9.76 -12.05 1.84
N GLY A 53 8.94 -11.27 1.12
CA GLY A 53 7.50 -11.46 1.02
C GLY A 53 6.71 -10.83 2.18
N ASP A 54 7.38 -10.11 3.09
CA ASP A 54 6.73 -9.36 4.16
C ASP A 54 6.57 -7.90 3.74
N LEU A 55 5.39 -7.58 3.20
CA LEU A 55 5.04 -6.22 2.81
C LEU A 55 4.82 -5.28 4.02
N GLY A 56 4.95 -5.83 5.24
CA GLY A 56 4.68 -5.16 6.51
C GLY A 56 3.23 -5.31 6.95
N GLU A 57 2.97 -4.86 8.18
CA GLU A 57 1.63 -4.75 8.72
C GLU A 57 1.00 -3.40 8.38
N SER A 58 -0.29 -3.42 8.03
CA SER A 58 -1.09 -2.21 7.89
C SER A 58 -1.15 -1.50 9.23
N VAL A 59 -0.49 -0.35 9.32
CA VAL A 59 -0.49 0.55 10.48
C VAL A 59 -1.91 0.92 10.96
N ARG A 60 -2.91 0.87 10.08
CA ARG A 60 -4.30 1.24 10.40
C ARG A 60 -5.20 0.05 10.74
N ILE A 61 -4.86 -1.15 10.27
CA ILE A 61 -5.74 -2.33 10.31
C ILE A 61 -5.09 -3.51 11.07
N GLN A 62 -3.80 -3.40 11.43
CA GLN A 62 -3.02 -4.43 12.13
C GLN A 62 -3.13 -5.81 11.44
N LYS A 63 -3.14 -5.81 10.11
CA LYS A 63 -3.18 -7.02 9.28
C LYS A 63 -2.02 -7.01 8.28
N PRO A 64 -1.49 -8.19 7.91
CA PRO A 64 -0.52 -8.31 6.85
C PRO A 64 -1.08 -7.69 5.56
N VAL A 65 -0.30 -6.80 4.93
CA VAL A 65 -0.72 -6.16 3.67
C VAL A 65 -0.92 -7.19 2.56
N LEU A 66 -0.16 -8.28 2.60
CA LEU A 66 -0.22 -9.36 1.60
C LEU A 66 -1.60 -10.05 1.59
N ASP A 67 -2.21 -10.28 2.76
CA ASP A 67 -3.55 -10.86 2.86
C ASP A 67 -4.60 -9.93 2.26
N LEU A 68 -4.48 -8.61 2.53
CA LEU A 68 -5.39 -7.61 1.97
C LEU A 68 -5.27 -7.50 0.44
N ILE A 69 -4.06 -7.68 -0.10
CA ILE A 69 -3.83 -7.71 -1.55
C ILE A 69 -4.46 -8.96 -2.15
N LEU A 70 -4.23 -10.14 -1.54
CA LEU A 70 -4.82 -11.40 -2.01
C LEU A 70 -6.35 -11.38 -1.95
N GLU A 71 -6.94 -10.74 -0.95
CA GLU A 71 -8.39 -10.60 -0.84
C GLU A 71 -8.99 -9.69 -1.93
N LYS A 72 -8.27 -8.64 -2.34
CA LYS A 72 -8.75 -7.66 -3.34
C LYS A 72 -8.35 -7.98 -4.77
N LEU A 73 -7.35 -8.84 -4.96
CA LEU A 73 -6.83 -9.25 -6.27
C LEU A 73 -7.91 -9.83 -7.20
N PRO A 74 -8.76 -10.77 -6.75
CA PRO A 74 -9.77 -11.41 -7.60
C PRO A 74 -10.74 -10.40 -8.21
N VAL A 75 -11.30 -9.50 -7.38
CA VAL A 75 -12.24 -8.46 -7.83
C VAL A 75 -11.60 -7.52 -8.85
N THR A 76 -10.34 -7.15 -8.63
CA THR A 76 -9.60 -6.28 -9.57
C THR A 76 -9.35 -6.98 -10.90
N LEU A 77 -9.00 -8.28 -10.86
CA LEU A 77 -8.78 -9.09 -12.06
C LEU A 77 -10.07 -9.25 -12.87
N GLU A 78 -11.20 -9.52 -12.22
CA GLU A 78 -12.50 -9.62 -12.89
C GLU A 78 -12.85 -8.33 -13.64
N LEU A 79 -12.69 -7.17 -12.98
CA LEU A 79 -12.93 -5.87 -13.59
C LEU A 79 -11.96 -5.59 -14.75
N ALA A 80 -10.67 -5.89 -14.57
CA ALA A 80 -9.68 -5.71 -15.63
C ALA A 80 -9.98 -6.59 -16.85
N LEU A 81 -10.40 -7.83 -16.62
CA LEU A 81 -10.69 -8.78 -17.70
C LEU A 81 -11.94 -8.36 -18.49
N LEU A 82 -12.99 -7.92 -17.80
CA LEU A 82 -14.17 -7.33 -18.45
C LEU A 82 -13.81 -6.09 -19.28
N ALA A 83 -12.99 -5.20 -18.74
CA ALA A 83 -12.55 -4.00 -19.45
C ALA A 83 -11.75 -4.37 -20.72
N ILE A 84 -10.86 -5.36 -20.64
CA ILE A 84 -10.10 -5.86 -21.80
C ILE A 84 -11.04 -6.44 -22.86
N VAL A 85 -12.02 -7.27 -22.46
CA VAL A 85 -12.97 -7.87 -23.41
C VAL A 85 -13.75 -6.80 -24.15
N ILE A 86 -14.25 -5.79 -23.44
CA ILE A 86 -14.99 -4.67 -24.04
C ILE A 86 -14.07 -3.86 -24.96
N ALA A 87 -12.86 -3.51 -24.50
CA ALA A 87 -11.89 -2.75 -25.28
C ALA A 87 -11.46 -3.48 -26.55
N LEU A 88 -11.23 -4.80 -26.49
CA LEU A 88 -10.91 -5.62 -27.65
C LEU A 88 -12.10 -5.72 -28.61
N SER A 89 -13.32 -5.92 -28.09
CA SER A 89 -14.51 -6.02 -28.93
C SER A 89 -14.74 -4.74 -29.73
N ILE A 90 -14.66 -3.58 -29.06
CA ILE A 90 -14.85 -2.27 -29.70
C ILE A 90 -13.65 -1.92 -30.58
N GLY A 91 -12.43 -2.09 -30.07
CA GLY A 91 -11.21 -1.74 -30.78
C GLY A 91 -11.02 -2.57 -32.05
N LEU A 92 -11.30 -3.87 -32.00
CA LEU A 92 -11.19 -4.75 -33.15
C LEU A 92 -12.26 -4.44 -34.20
N THR A 93 -13.52 -4.24 -33.79
CA THR A 93 -14.59 -3.88 -34.74
C THR A 93 -14.33 -2.53 -35.39
N ALA A 94 -13.95 -1.51 -34.62
CA ALA A 94 -13.57 -0.20 -35.16
C ALA A 94 -12.35 -0.27 -36.08
N GLY A 95 -11.33 -1.06 -35.71
CA GLY A 95 -10.13 -1.26 -36.54
C GLY A 95 -10.44 -1.94 -37.88
N ILE A 96 -11.29 -2.97 -37.87
CA ILE A 96 -11.73 -3.64 -39.11
C ILE A 96 -12.52 -2.68 -39.99
N VAL A 97 -13.48 -1.94 -39.42
CA VAL A 97 -14.28 -0.96 -40.17
C VAL A 97 -13.37 0.10 -40.82
N SER A 98 -12.41 0.65 -40.07
CA SER A 98 -11.47 1.64 -40.59
C SER A 98 -10.49 1.09 -41.64
N ALA A 99 -10.27 -0.22 -41.69
CA ALA A 99 -9.40 -0.84 -42.69
C ALA A 99 -10.15 -1.17 -43.99
N VAL A 100 -11.46 -1.42 -43.89
CA VAL A 100 -12.30 -1.83 -45.02
C VAL A 100 -12.95 -0.64 -45.72
N PHE A 101 -13.37 0.39 -44.97
CA PHE A 101 -14.03 1.60 -45.47
C PHE A 101 -13.10 2.81 -45.39
#